data_AF-A0A926P1I2-F1
#
_entry.id   AF-A0A926P1I2-F1
#
_cell.length_a   1.000
_cell.length_b   1.000
_cell.length_c   1.000
_cell.angle_alpha   90.00
_cell.angle_beta   90.00
_cell.angle_gamma   90.00
#
_symmetry.space_group_name_H-M   'P 1'
#
loop_
_entity.id
_entity.type
_entity.pdbx_description
1 polymer ?
#
loop_
_entity_poly.entity_id
_entity_poly.type
_entity_poly.pdbx_seq_one_letter_code
_entity_poly.pdbx_strand_id
1 'polypeptide(L)'
;MRHLSLSRAPLLLAAAILALAIGHLPDRAKAHSYNLHGIMVGHVWAPPPADGEDGIAVYGPILNTGAEALQLVGASSPIAEQTRFRISKDGAVSWPDSIELRPNKPFGMAKWREHIWLSGLKKTVKEGDQFEVVLDFGSAGKLPVEVVVEKSANH
;
A
#
# COMPACT_ATOMS: atom_id res chain seq x y z
N MET A 1 79.84 -11.74 -35.05
CA MET A 1 79.13 -12.36 -36.17
C MET A 1 77.67 -11.95 -36.10
N ARG A 2 77.24 -11.28 -37.17
CA ARG A 2 75.91 -11.28 -37.80
C ARG A 2 74.71 -10.82 -36.95
N HIS A 3 74.26 -9.58 -37.12
CA HIS A 3 73.62 -8.96 -38.30
C HIS A 3 72.10 -9.10 -38.22
N LEU A 4 71.45 -8.13 -38.87
CA LEU A 4 70.09 -8.18 -39.41
C LEU A 4 69.01 -7.93 -38.36
N SER A 5 67.92 -7.23 -38.67
CA SER A 5 67.41 -6.53 -39.85
C SER A 5 65.98 -6.25 -39.39
N LEU A 6 65.49 -5.01 -39.46
CA LEU A 6 64.54 -4.65 -40.51
C LEU A 6 63.53 -5.78 -40.78
N SER A 7 62.27 -5.59 -40.40
CA SER A 7 61.19 -5.38 -41.37
C SER A 7 59.84 -6.01 -40.97
N ARG A 8 58.80 -5.29 -41.43
CA ARG A 8 57.53 -5.80 -41.98
C ARG A 8 56.43 -6.21 -40.99
N ALA A 9 55.47 -5.29 -40.87
CA ALA A 9 54.03 -5.58 -40.89
C ALA A 9 53.64 -6.42 -42.15
N PRO A 10 52.38 -6.85 -42.39
CA PRO A 10 51.13 -6.79 -41.61
C PRO A 10 50.38 -8.16 -41.61
N LEU A 11 49.10 -8.12 -41.22
CA LEU A 11 47.98 -8.75 -41.93
C LEU A 11 47.31 -10.02 -41.34
N LEU A 12 46.10 -9.77 -40.80
CA LEU A 12 44.87 -10.57 -40.84
C LEU A 12 44.81 -11.93 -40.14
N LEU A 13 43.94 -12.03 -39.13
CA LEU A 13 42.92 -13.07 -38.97
C LEU A 13 41.93 -12.57 -37.89
N ALA A 14 40.77 -12.04 -38.29
CA ALA A 14 39.49 -12.72 -38.31
C ALA A 14 38.89 -13.03 -36.92
N ALA A 15 37.60 -12.67 -36.78
CA ALA A 15 36.61 -13.14 -35.80
C ALA A 15 36.62 -12.54 -34.39
N ALA A 16 35.64 -11.66 -34.13
CA ALA A 16 34.60 -11.92 -33.13
C ALA A 16 33.57 -10.79 -33.16
N ILE A 17 32.46 -11.01 -33.87
CA ILE A 17 31.22 -10.26 -33.63
C ILE A 17 30.69 -10.79 -32.31
N LEU A 18 30.92 -10.07 -31.20
CA LEU A 18 30.18 -10.29 -29.96
C LEU A 18 29.18 -9.15 -29.81
N ALA A 19 27.94 -9.45 -30.20
CA ALA A 19 26.79 -8.58 -30.04
C ALA A 19 26.62 -8.23 -28.55
N LEU A 20 26.90 -6.99 -28.19
CA LEU A 20 26.50 -6.42 -26.90
C LEU A 20 25.03 -6.01 -27.01
N ALA A 21 24.14 -7.01 -26.95
CA ALA A 21 22.73 -6.76 -26.68
C ALA A 21 22.62 -6.29 -25.22
N ILE A 22 22.69 -4.98 -25.02
CA ILE A 22 22.38 -4.35 -23.73
C ILE A 22 20.91 -4.66 -23.47
N GLY A 23 20.67 -5.62 -22.58
CA GLY A 23 19.34 -5.99 -22.13
C GLY A 23 18.70 -4.79 -21.45
N HIS A 24 17.75 -4.16 -22.15
CA HIS A 24 16.75 -3.32 -21.52
C HIS A 24 15.87 -4.22 -20.65
N LEU A 25 16.29 -4.40 -19.39
CA LEU A 25 15.40 -4.95 -18.38
C LEU A 25 14.27 -3.93 -18.17
N PRO A 26 13.00 -4.30 -18.37
CA PRO A 26 11.91 -3.44 -17.97
C PRO A 26 11.99 -3.26 -16.45
N ASP A 27 12.10 -2.01 -16.03
CA ASP A 27 12.00 -1.60 -14.64
C ASP A 27 10.70 -2.19 -14.08
N ARG A 28 10.82 -3.13 -13.14
CA ARG A 28 9.64 -3.73 -12.53
C ARG A 28 8.99 -2.64 -11.69
N ALA A 29 7.98 -1.99 -12.27
CA ALA A 29 7.03 -1.16 -11.55
C ALA A 29 6.64 -1.90 -10.26
N LYS A 30 7.02 -1.34 -9.11
CA LYS A 30 6.59 -1.84 -7.82
C LYS A 30 5.10 -1.51 -7.69
N ALA A 31 4.25 -2.41 -8.18
CA ALA A 31 2.89 -2.49 -7.71
C ALA A 31 2.97 -2.62 -6.18
N HIS A 32 2.43 -1.65 -5.45
CA HIS A 32 2.51 -1.59 -4.00
C HIS A 32 1.56 -2.66 -3.41
N SER A 33 1.89 -3.94 -3.59
CA SER A 33 1.25 -5.03 -2.85
C SER A 33 1.90 -5.07 -1.47
N TYR A 34 1.25 -4.46 -0.50
CA TYR A 34 1.67 -4.46 0.89
C TYR A 34 1.52 -5.88 1.48
N ASN A 35 2.52 -6.75 1.31
CA ASN A 35 2.53 -8.11 1.87
C ASN A 35 3.20 -8.11 3.25
N LEU A 36 2.39 -7.91 4.29
CA LEU A 36 2.77 -8.27 5.65
C LEU A 36 2.18 -9.66 5.94
N HIS A 37 3.00 -10.70 5.93
CA HIS A 37 2.61 -12.05 6.39
C HIS A 37 1.26 -12.59 5.83
N GLY A 38 0.99 -12.40 4.54
CA GLY A 38 -0.25 -12.86 3.92
C GLY A 38 -1.46 -11.93 4.14
N ILE A 39 -1.26 -10.70 4.61
CA ILE A 39 -2.28 -9.65 4.53
C ILE A 39 -2.22 -8.97 3.17
N MET A 40 -3.37 -8.87 2.50
CA MET A 40 -3.56 -8.08 1.29
C MET A 40 -4.54 -6.96 1.58
N VAL A 41 -4.17 -5.73 1.25
CA VAL A 41 -5.06 -4.56 1.34
C VAL A 41 -5.29 -4.04 -0.06
N GLY A 42 -6.55 -3.89 -0.45
CA GLY A 42 -6.91 -3.30 -1.74
C GLY A 42 -6.96 -1.78 -1.66
N HIS A 43 -7.71 -1.17 -2.59
CA HIS A 43 -7.89 0.28 -2.61
C HIS A 43 -8.52 0.80 -1.32
N VAL A 44 -7.79 1.68 -0.64
CA VAL A 44 -8.24 2.33 0.60
C VAL A 44 -8.62 3.76 0.27
N TRP A 45 -9.80 4.17 0.72
CA TRP A 45 -10.35 5.46 0.34
C TRP A 45 -11.14 6.09 1.47
N ALA A 46 -11.36 7.41 1.34
CA ALA A 46 -12.17 8.19 2.25
C ALA A 46 -13.10 9.13 1.47
N PRO A 47 -14.39 9.25 1.83
CA PRO A 47 -15.20 10.33 1.30
C PRO A 47 -14.65 11.68 1.76
N PRO A 48 -14.76 12.76 0.97
CA PRO A 48 -14.47 14.10 1.45
C PRO A 48 -15.23 14.38 2.76
N PRO A 49 -14.64 15.12 3.72
CA PRO A 49 -15.31 15.45 4.98
C PRO A 49 -16.70 16.04 4.73
N ALA A 50 -17.71 15.50 5.41
CA ALA A 50 -19.07 16.03 5.34
C ALA A 50 -19.22 17.25 6.27
N ASP A 51 -20.06 18.21 5.86
CA ASP A 51 -20.34 19.40 6.66
C ASP A 51 -20.89 19.00 8.04
N GLY A 52 -20.24 19.47 9.10
CA GLY A 52 -20.66 19.22 10.48
C GLY A 52 -20.18 17.91 11.09
N GLU A 53 -19.45 17.06 10.36
CA GLU A 53 -18.77 15.89 10.95
C GLU A 53 -17.44 16.29 11.60
N ASP A 54 -17.10 15.65 12.72
CA ASP A 54 -15.89 15.90 13.52
C ASP A 54 -14.66 15.10 13.04
N GLY A 55 -14.77 14.49 11.87
CA GLY A 55 -13.81 13.54 11.36
C GLY A 55 -14.12 13.04 9.95
N ILE A 56 -13.42 11.99 9.56
CA ILE A 56 -13.53 11.34 8.24
C ILE A 56 -13.44 9.83 8.40
N ALA A 57 -14.27 9.11 7.66
CA ALA A 57 -14.24 7.65 7.59
C ALA A 57 -13.20 7.17 6.56
N VAL A 58 -12.59 6.01 6.82
CA VAL A 58 -11.70 5.32 5.89
C VAL A 58 -12.20 3.90 5.66
N TYR A 59 -12.33 3.56 4.39
CA TYR A 59 -12.91 2.33 3.87
C TYR A 59 -11.91 1.58 3.00
N GLY A 60 -12.14 0.29 2.78
CA GLY A 60 -11.29 -0.52 1.92
C GLY A 60 -11.36 -2.01 2.26
N PRO A 61 -11.00 -2.89 1.32
CA PRO A 61 -10.96 -4.32 1.55
C PRO A 61 -9.62 -4.76 2.16
N ILE A 62 -9.69 -5.67 3.13
CA ILE A 62 -8.55 -6.36 3.72
C ILE A 62 -8.79 -7.87 3.60
N LEU A 63 -7.79 -8.63 3.16
CA LEU A 63 -7.83 -10.08 3.09
C LEU A 63 -6.65 -10.67 3.87
N ASN A 64 -6.97 -11.51 4.84
CA ASN A 64 -6.00 -12.40 5.47
C ASN A 64 -5.91 -13.69 4.65
N THR A 65 -4.78 -13.95 4.00
CA THR A 65 -4.49 -15.18 3.23
C THR A 65 -3.73 -16.24 4.05
N GLY A 66 -3.45 -15.95 5.32
CA GLY A 66 -2.89 -16.90 6.28
C GLY A 66 -3.86 -18.01 6.67
N ALA A 67 -3.37 -18.96 7.46
CA ALA A 67 -4.15 -20.11 7.94
C ALA A 67 -4.96 -19.79 9.22
N GLU A 68 -4.52 -18.81 10.01
CA GLU A 68 -5.11 -18.45 11.31
C GLU A 68 -5.78 -17.08 11.26
N ALA A 69 -6.79 -16.88 12.13
CA ALA A 69 -7.42 -15.57 12.28
C ALA A 69 -6.42 -14.54 12.82
N LEU A 70 -6.57 -13.30 12.35
CA LEU A 70 -5.72 -12.18 12.74
C LEU A 70 -6.59 -11.02 13.21
N GLN A 71 -6.06 -10.16 14.08
CA GLN A 71 -6.75 -8.96 14.55
C GLN A 71 -6.09 -7.71 13.97
N LEU A 72 -6.88 -6.83 13.36
CA LEU A 72 -6.51 -5.43 13.20
C LEU A 72 -6.84 -4.74 14.53
N VAL A 73 -5.81 -4.44 15.32
CA VAL A 73 -5.94 -3.95 16.71
C VAL A 73 -5.82 -2.44 16.82
N GLY A 74 -5.47 -1.77 15.73
CA GLY A 74 -5.41 -0.32 15.71
C GLY A 74 -5.16 0.25 14.32
N ALA A 75 -5.26 1.56 14.23
CA ALA A 75 -4.81 2.33 13.09
C ALA A 75 -4.29 3.69 13.59
N SER A 76 -3.45 4.34 12.81
CA SER A 76 -2.98 5.69 13.11
C SER A 76 -2.76 6.48 11.83
N SER A 77 -2.82 7.81 11.93
CA SER A 77 -2.51 8.69 10.81
C SER A 77 -1.92 10.01 11.29
N PRO A 78 -0.89 10.55 10.61
CA PRO A 78 -0.32 11.84 11.00
C PRO A 78 -1.30 13.01 10.85
N ILE A 79 -2.36 12.85 10.06
CA ILE A 79 -3.33 13.92 9.76
C ILE A 79 -4.42 14.08 10.82
N ALA A 80 -4.47 13.20 11.82
CA ALA A 80 -5.52 13.16 12.83
C ALA A 80 -4.95 13.15 14.25
N GLU A 81 -5.71 13.66 15.22
CA GLU A 81 -5.41 13.53 16.64
C GLU A 81 -5.71 12.11 17.14
N GLN A 82 -6.81 11.53 16.67
CA GLN A 82 -7.22 10.18 17.05
C GLN A 82 -7.65 9.36 15.85
N THR A 83 -7.41 8.05 15.92
CA THR A 83 -7.86 7.07 14.93
C THR A 83 -8.45 5.88 15.69
N ARG A 84 -9.69 5.50 15.37
CA ARG A 84 -10.43 4.42 16.05
C ARG A 84 -11.22 3.59 15.05
N PHE A 85 -11.66 2.40 15.43
CA PHE A 85 -12.69 1.69 14.69
C PHE A 85 -14.07 2.19 15.08
N ARG A 86 -14.96 2.33 14.10
CA ARG A 86 -16.32 2.81 14.28
C ARG A 86 -17.29 1.90 13.55
N ILE A 87 -18.43 1.64 14.16
CA ILE A 87 -19.62 1.10 13.47
C ILE A 87 -20.73 2.13 13.63
N SER A 88 -21.43 2.42 12.53
CA SER A 88 -22.67 3.19 12.57
C SER A 88 -23.79 2.31 12.04
N LYS A 89 -24.73 1.93 12.91
CA LYS A 89 -25.86 1.06 12.57
C LYS A 89 -27.11 1.57 13.26
N ASP A 90 -28.17 1.78 12.48
CA ASP A 90 -29.49 2.19 12.98
C ASP A 90 -29.44 3.46 13.87
N GLY A 91 -28.53 4.39 13.54
CA GLY A 91 -28.30 5.62 14.31
C GLY A 91 -27.45 5.45 15.57
N ALA A 92 -27.11 4.22 15.96
CA ALA A 92 -26.19 3.94 17.06
C ALA A 92 -24.73 3.90 16.56
N VAL A 93 -23.84 4.49 17.35
CA VAL A 93 -22.39 4.44 17.14
C VAL A 93 -21.75 3.55 18.18
N SER A 94 -20.94 2.60 17.75
CA SER A 94 -20.06 1.83 18.63
C SER A 94 -18.60 1.95 18.20
N TRP A 95 -17.70 1.69 19.15
CA TRP A 95 -16.26 1.83 18.97
C TRP A 95 -15.56 0.51 19.32
N PRO A 96 -15.48 -0.44 18.37
CA PRO A 96 -14.75 -1.68 18.58
C PRO A 96 -13.28 -1.42 18.89
N ASP A 97 -12.68 -2.26 19.74
CA ASP A 97 -11.25 -2.20 20.02
C ASP A 97 -10.42 -2.86 18.91
N SER A 98 -10.99 -3.84 18.19
CA SER A 98 -10.34 -4.54 17.09
C SER A 98 -11.31 -5.03 16.03
N ILE A 99 -10.76 -5.46 14.89
CA ILE A 99 -11.48 -6.12 13.80
C ILE A 99 -10.86 -7.50 13.55
N GLU A 100 -11.68 -8.55 13.64
CA GLU A 100 -11.28 -9.92 13.30
C GLU A 100 -11.19 -10.12 11.79
N LEU A 101 -10.03 -10.55 11.32
CA LEU A 101 -9.74 -10.89 9.93
C LEU A 101 -9.60 -12.41 9.80
N ARG A 102 -10.69 -13.05 9.38
CA ARG A 102 -10.74 -14.50 9.20
C ARG A 102 -9.90 -14.97 8.01
N PRO A 103 -9.28 -16.17 8.09
CA PRO A 103 -8.54 -16.78 6.99
C PRO A 103 -9.37 -16.85 5.71
N ASN A 104 -8.79 -16.37 4.61
CA ASN A 104 -9.33 -16.44 3.26
C ASN A 104 -10.75 -15.86 3.12
N LYS A 105 -11.12 -14.91 4.00
CA LYS A 105 -12.38 -14.17 3.97
C LYS A 105 -12.10 -12.68 3.84
N PRO A 106 -12.44 -12.05 2.71
CA PRO A 106 -12.33 -10.61 2.58
C PRO A 106 -13.18 -9.89 3.63
N PHE A 107 -12.58 -8.92 4.30
CA PHE A 107 -13.25 -7.99 5.19
C PHE A 107 -13.30 -6.63 4.50
N GLY A 108 -14.51 -6.13 4.21
CA GLY A 108 -14.68 -4.78 3.67
C GLY A 108 -14.94 -3.79 4.80
N MET A 109 -14.01 -2.87 5.04
CA MET A 109 -14.32 -1.69 5.84
C MET A 109 -15.26 -0.81 5.05
N ALA A 110 -16.44 -0.51 5.59
CA ALA A 110 -17.49 0.19 4.86
C ALA A 110 -18.45 0.94 5.79
N LYS A 111 -19.21 1.90 5.24
CA LYS A 111 -20.14 2.77 5.99
C LYS A 111 -21.13 2.01 6.89
N TRP A 112 -21.62 0.86 6.46
CA TRP A 112 -22.64 0.06 7.15
C TRP A 112 -22.08 -0.97 8.14
N ARG A 113 -20.76 -1.01 8.32
CA ARG A 113 -20.09 -1.93 9.24
C ARG A 113 -18.82 -1.29 9.82
N GLU A 114 -17.94 -2.08 10.40
CA GLU A 114 -16.68 -1.59 10.97
C GLU A 114 -15.86 -0.86 9.90
N HIS A 115 -15.37 0.33 10.24
CA HIS A 115 -14.46 1.11 9.44
C HIS A 115 -13.54 1.94 10.35
N ILE A 116 -12.53 2.56 9.78
CA ILE A 116 -11.64 3.46 10.53
C ILE A 116 -12.26 4.86 10.55
N TRP A 117 -12.22 5.53 11.69
CA TRP A 117 -12.64 6.90 11.89
C TRP A 117 -11.47 7.74 12.38
N LEU A 118 -11.17 8.83 11.68
CA LEU A 118 -10.14 9.79 12.04
C LEU A 118 -10.83 11.04 12.56
N SER A 119 -10.53 11.45 13.79
CA SER A 119 -11.07 12.68 14.40
C SER A 119 -9.95 13.66 14.77
N GLY A 120 -10.32 14.93 14.91
CA GLY A 120 -9.36 16.01 15.17
C GLY A 120 -8.39 16.17 14.00
N LEU A 121 -8.93 16.42 12.80
CA LEU A 121 -8.11 16.58 11.61
C LEU A 121 -7.20 17.81 11.75
N LYS A 122 -5.90 17.59 11.61
CA LYS A 122 -4.82 18.59 11.77
C LYS A 122 -4.62 19.45 10.52
N LYS A 123 -5.27 19.07 9.41
CA LYS A 123 -5.24 19.79 8.14
C LYS A 123 -6.58 19.61 7.41
N THR A 124 -6.91 20.55 6.53
CA THR A 124 -8.03 20.38 5.60
C THR A 124 -7.76 19.22 4.65
N VAL A 125 -8.80 18.41 4.43
CA VAL A 125 -8.79 17.27 3.50
C VAL A 125 -9.86 17.52 2.43
N LYS A 126 -9.51 17.41 1.15
CA LYS A 126 -10.41 17.61 0.01
C LYS A 126 -10.34 16.45 -0.97
N GLU A 127 -11.34 16.34 -1.83
CA GLU A 127 -11.34 15.38 -2.95
C GLU A 127 -10.05 15.45 -3.77
N GLY A 128 -9.47 14.29 -4.09
CA GLY A 128 -8.19 14.15 -4.76
C GLY A 128 -6.96 14.20 -3.85
N ASP A 129 -7.11 14.57 -2.58
CA ASP A 129 -6.00 14.47 -1.62
C ASP A 129 -5.66 13.00 -1.34
N GLN A 130 -4.43 12.79 -0.88
CA GLN A 130 -3.94 11.50 -0.41
C GLN A 130 -3.30 11.67 0.98
N PHE A 131 -3.45 10.65 1.82
CA PHE A 131 -2.80 10.60 3.13
C PHE A 131 -2.52 9.17 3.57
N GLU A 132 -1.55 9.00 4.46
CA GLU A 132 -1.20 7.69 5.01
C GLU A 132 -2.09 7.31 6.19
N VAL A 133 -2.49 6.05 6.25
CA VAL A 133 -2.97 5.36 7.45
C VAL A 133 -2.05 4.17 7.71
N VAL A 134 -1.57 4.02 8.94
CA VAL A 134 -0.82 2.83 9.36
C VAL A 134 -1.78 1.88 10.07
N LEU A 135 -2.01 0.71 9.48
CA LEU A 135 -2.78 -0.38 10.04
C LEU A 135 -1.91 -1.18 11.01
N ASP A 136 -2.41 -1.45 12.22
CA ASP A 136 -1.70 -2.19 13.26
C ASP A 136 -2.33 -3.58 13.45
N PHE A 137 -1.60 -4.61 13.04
CA PHE A 137 -2.00 -6.01 13.15
C PHE A 137 -1.40 -6.69 14.39
N GLY A 138 -0.99 -5.89 15.39
CA GLY A 138 -0.40 -6.36 16.64
C GLY A 138 0.94 -7.03 16.42
N SER A 139 1.09 -8.27 16.90
CA SER A 139 2.33 -9.03 16.76
C SER A 139 2.69 -9.36 15.31
N ALA A 140 1.72 -9.34 14.38
CA ALA A 140 1.97 -9.58 12.97
C ALA A 140 2.68 -8.39 12.28
N GLY A 141 2.67 -7.21 12.91
CA GLY A 141 3.34 -6.00 12.46
C GLY A 141 2.38 -4.89 12.05
N LYS A 142 2.96 -3.83 11.48
CA LYS A 142 2.24 -2.64 11.03
C LYS A 142 2.39 -2.47 9.52
N LEU A 143 1.37 -1.88 8.89
CA LEU A 143 1.31 -1.72 7.45
C LEU A 143 0.86 -0.30 7.11
N PRO A 144 1.75 0.56 6.58
CA PRO A 144 1.33 1.82 6.00
C PRO A 144 0.52 1.55 4.73
N VAL A 145 -0.60 2.24 4.57
CA VAL A 145 -1.44 2.22 3.38
C VAL A 145 -1.77 3.66 2.98
N GLU A 146 -1.81 3.90 1.68
CA GLU A 146 -2.25 5.18 1.13
C GLU A 146 -3.77 5.21 1.06
N VAL A 147 -4.37 6.29 1.52
CA VAL A 147 -5.80 6.58 1.42
C VAL A 147 -6.01 7.67 0.37
N VAL A 148 -6.88 7.40 -0.60
CA VAL A 148 -7.31 8.39 -1.60
C VAL A 148 -8.65 9.00 -1.18
N VAL A 149 -8.75 10.33 -1.25
CA VAL A 149 -10.01 11.03 -0.94
C VAL A 149 -10.88 11.13 -2.19
N GLU A 150 -12.01 10.45 -2.20
CA GLU A 150 -12.90 10.34 -3.36
C GLU A 150 -14.36 10.08 -2.95
N LYS A 151 -15.33 10.46 -3.78
CA LYS A 151 -16.77 10.35 -3.43
C LYS A 151 -17.28 8.92 -3.29
N SER A 152 -16.67 7.98 -3.99
CA SER A 152 -17.00 6.56 -4.00
C SER A 152 -15.76 5.77 -4.40
N ALA A 153 -15.68 4.50 -3.98
CA ALA A 153 -14.71 3.56 -4.54
C ALA A 153 -14.89 3.50 -6.06
N ASN A 154 -14.04 4.19 -6.82
CA ASN A 154 -14.12 4.21 -8.28
C ASN A 154 -13.45 2.95 -8.83
N HIS A 155 -14.20 1.84 -8.90
CA HIS A 155 -13.78 0.60 -9.57
C HIS A 155 -14.94 -0.05 -10.33
#